data_AF-A0A846A9W1-F1
#
_entry.id   AF-A0A846A9W1-F1
#
_cell.length_a   1.000
_cell.length_b   1.000
_cell.length_c   1.000
_cell.angle_alpha   90.00
_cell.angle_beta   90.00
_cell.angle_gamma   90.00
#
_symmetry.space_group_name_H-M   'P 1'
#
loop_
_entity.id
_entity.type
_entity.pdbx_description
1 polymer ?
#
loop_
_entity_poly.entity_id
_entity_poly.type
_entity_poly.pdbx_seq_one_letter_code
_entity_poly.pdbx_strand_id
1 'polypeptide(L)'
;MIEEENIPDKVDKLFNTMKNAGEKISQALQENDVDIDTFNSIEKETLNFDLLEKDIEKIHTRIEQDGYSVLGSHLILDNEKDLMEVKTYSQKGEKSFVNTVSATVKKVRNIPADILNEMKTKGRVEISLKFDD
;
A
#
# COMPACT_ATOMS: atom_id res chain seq x y z
N MET A 1 -13.45 -3.74 29.29
CA MET A 1 -14.19 -4.05 28.05
C MET A 1 -13.28 -3.61 26.93
N ILE A 2 -12.66 -4.56 26.25
CA ILE A 2 -11.78 -4.28 25.11
C ILE A 2 -12.75 -4.21 23.94
N GLU A 3 -12.98 -3.02 23.42
CA GLU A 3 -13.68 -2.88 22.14
C GLU A 3 -12.84 -3.64 21.11
N GLU A 4 -13.31 -4.82 20.71
CA GLU A 4 -12.87 -5.47 19.48
C GLU A 4 -13.30 -4.54 18.34
N GLU A 5 -12.48 -3.52 18.07
CA GLU A 5 -12.55 -2.79 16.81
C GLU A 5 -12.43 -3.83 15.71
N ASN A 6 -13.55 -4.06 15.03
CA ASN A 6 -13.61 -4.96 13.89
C ASN A 6 -12.55 -4.49 12.89
N ILE A 7 -11.64 -5.39 12.52
CA ILE A 7 -10.64 -5.18 11.48
C ILE A 7 -11.18 -4.46 10.22
N PRO A 8 -12.41 -4.73 9.73
CA PRO A 8 -12.98 -3.97 8.61
C PRO A 8 -13.08 -2.45 8.86
N ASP A 9 -13.32 -1.98 10.10
CA ASP A 9 -13.41 -0.54 10.42
C ASP A 9 -12.05 0.18 10.30
N LYS A 10 -10.93 -0.54 10.48
CA LYS A 10 -9.57 0.03 10.31
C LYS A 10 -9.19 0.16 8.84
N VAL A 11 -9.49 -0.88 8.07
CA VAL A 11 -9.29 -0.88 6.61
C VAL A 11 -10.17 0.20 5.97
N ASP A 12 -11.42 0.39 6.42
CA ASP A 12 -12.26 1.49 5.94
C ASP A 12 -11.65 2.87 6.26
N LYS A 13 -10.99 3.08 7.40
CA LYS A 13 -10.38 4.39 7.72
C LYS A 13 -9.14 4.71 6.89
N LEU A 14 -8.24 3.75 6.71
CA LEU A 14 -7.08 3.95 5.83
C LEU A 14 -7.52 4.14 4.39
N PHE A 15 -8.52 3.39 3.92
CA PHE A 15 -8.97 3.41 2.53
C PHE A 15 -10.00 4.48 2.17
N ASN A 16 -10.84 4.94 3.10
CA ASN A 16 -11.77 6.05 2.86
C ASN A 16 -11.07 7.41 2.73
N THR A 17 -9.91 7.59 3.38
CA THR A 17 -9.11 8.82 3.26
C THR A 17 -8.48 8.98 1.86
N MET A 18 -8.48 7.92 1.05
CA MET A 18 -7.69 7.82 -0.19
C MET A 18 -8.37 8.41 -1.44
N LYS A 19 -9.66 8.78 -1.37
CA LYS A 19 -10.40 9.24 -2.55
C LYS A 19 -9.92 10.60 -3.13
N ASN A 20 -9.01 11.30 -2.46
CA ASN A 20 -8.56 12.65 -2.86
C ASN A 20 -7.03 12.84 -2.98
N ALA A 21 -6.20 11.81 -2.78
CA ALA A 21 -4.74 11.98 -2.66
C ALA A 21 -3.94 11.69 -3.96
N GLY A 22 -4.60 11.62 -5.12
CA GLY A 22 -3.96 11.34 -6.41
C GLY A 22 -3.10 12.47 -6.99
N GLU A 23 -3.07 13.64 -6.37
CA GLU A 23 -2.31 14.79 -6.86
C GLU A 23 -1.11 15.07 -5.95
N LYS A 24 0.10 15.05 -6.52
CA LYS A 24 1.39 15.57 -5.99
C LYS A 24 2.44 14.55 -5.54
N ILE A 25 2.67 13.47 -6.29
CA ILE A 25 3.93 12.71 -6.18
C ILE A 25 4.68 12.72 -7.51
N SER A 26 4.96 13.94 -8.01
CA SER A 26 5.71 14.20 -9.25
C SER A 26 7.05 14.86 -8.99
N GLN A 27 7.78 14.43 -7.95
CA GLN A 27 9.17 14.86 -7.74
C GLN A 27 10.16 13.82 -8.27
N ALA A 28 11.37 14.26 -8.61
CA ALA A 28 12.46 13.40 -9.07
C ALA A 28 12.87 12.42 -7.96
N LEU A 29 12.27 11.24 -7.96
CA LEU A 29 12.48 10.20 -6.97
C LEU A 29 13.61 9.29 -7.42
N GLN A 30 14.55 9.02 -6.52
CA GLN A 30 15.52 7.94 -6.72
C GLN A 30 14.88 6.62 -6.31
N GLU A 31 14.82 5.66 -7.23
CA GLU A 31 14.39 4.29 -6.92
C GLU A 31 15.40 3.67 -5.94
N ASN A 32 14.91 3.27 -4.77
CA ASN A 32 15.64 2.41 -3.85
C ASN A 32 14.98 1.04 -3.85
N ASP A 33 15.76 0.04 -4.24
CA ASP A 33 15.44 -1.36 -4.03
C ASP A 33 15.80 -1.69 -2.57
N VAL A 34 14.96 -1.25 -1.63
CA VAL A 34 15.03 -1.83 -0.28
C VAL A 34 14.35 -3.18 -0.40
N ASP A 35 15.15 -4.22 -0.18
CA ASP A 35 14.73 -5.61 -0.17
C ASP A 35 13.75 -5.81 1.00
N ILE A 36 12.49 -5.48 0.75
CA ILE A 36 11.41 -5.68 1.71
C ILE A 36 10.96 -7.11 1.47
N ASP A 37 11.69 -8.01 2.12
CA ASP A 37 11.37 -9.41 2.18
C ASP A 37 9.93 -9.59 2.70
N THR A 38 9.09 -10.09 1.79
CA THR A 38 7.79 -10.76 1.96
C THR A 38 6.59 -9.98 2.53
N PHE A 39 5.56 -9.81 1.68
CA PHE A 39 4.19 -9.52 2.11
C PHE A 39 3.60 -10.73 2.85
N ASN A 40 3.31 -10.59 4.14
CA ASN A 40 2.60 -11.62 4.91
C ASN A 40 1.12 -11.72 4.51
N SER A 41 0.59 -10.66 3.91
CA SER A 41 -0.73 -10.56 3.34
C SER A 41 -0.90 -11.42 2.09
N ILE A 42 0.18 -11.91 1.48
CA ILE A 42 0.12 -12.75 0.29
C ILE A 42 0.50 -14.18 0.66
N GLU A 43 -0.49 -15.08 0.65
CA GLU A 43 -0.26 -16.52 0.76
C GLU A 43 -0.70 -17.20 -0.54
N LYS A 44 0.19 -17.96 -1.20
CA LYS A 44 -0.11 -18.69 -2.44
C LYS A 44 -0.75 -17.79 -3.51
N GLU A 45 -0.14 -16.63 -3.77
CA GLU A 45 -0.61 -15.63 -4.75
C GLU A 45 -2.02 -15.08 -4.42
N THR A 46 -2.50 -15.28 -3.18
CA THR A 46 -3.77 -14.76 -2.68
C THR A 46 -3.49 -13.63 -1.69
N LEU A 47 -3.83 -12.41 -2.09
CA LEU A 47 -3.75 -11.22 -1.24
C LEU A 47 -4.92 -11.20 -0.26
N ASN A 48 -4.63 -11.03 1.02
CA ASN A 48 -5.61 -10.72 2.06
C ASN A 48 -5.51 -9.25 2.43
N PHE A 49 -6.53 -8.47 2.05
CA PHE A 49 -6.56 -7.02 2.29
C PHE A 49 -6.51 -6.66 3.78
N ASP A 50 -7.09 -7.48 4.67
CA ASP A 50 -7.04 -7.26 6.12
C ASP A 50 -5.62 -7.28 6.70
N LEU A 51 -4.69 -7.96 6.01
CA LEU A 51 -3.29 -8.07 6.44
C LEU A 51 -2.39 -7.08 5.72
N LEU A 52 -2.86 -6.48 4.63
CA LEU A 52 -2.08 -5.59 3.77
C LEU A 52 -1.70 -4.31 4.50
N GLU A 53 -2.62 -3.77 5.32
CA GLU A 53 -2.35 -2.63 6.21
C GLU A 53 -1.10 -2.87 7.06
N LYS A 54 -1.02 -4.01 7.74
CA LYS A 54 0.12 -4.35 8.61
C LYS A 54 1.42 -4.53 7.83
N ASP A 55 1.36 -5.04 6.60
CA ASP A 55 2.56 -5.13 5.77
C ASP A 55 3.04 -3.74 5.34
N ILE A 56 2.13 -2.84 4.97
CA ILE A 56 2.47 -1.45 4.64
C ILE A 56 3.06 -0.73 5.85
N GLU A 57 2.47 -0.87 7.04
CA GLU A 57 3.01 -0.31 8.28
C GLU A 57 4.42 -0.84 8.58
N LYS A 58 4.67 -2.14 8.36
CA LYS A 58 6.02 -2.72 8.50
C LYS A 58 7.00 -2.14 7.50
N ILE A 59 6.57 -1.92 6.25
CA ILE A 59 7.38 -1.26 5.22
C ILE A 59 7.78 0.13 5.70
N HIS A 60 6.81 0.90 6.20
CA HIS A 60 7.04 2.25 6.72
C HIS A 60 8.03 2.23 7.88
N THR A 61 7.76 1.39 8.88
CA THR A 61 8.62 1.22 10.06
C THR A 61 10.06 0.87 9.67
N ARG A 62 10.27 -0.03 8.69
CA ARG A 62 11.62 -0.38 8.21
C ARG A 62 12.31 0.81 7.56
N ILE A 63 11.61 1.51 6.66
CA ILE A 63 12.13 2.71 5.99
C ILE A 63 12.49 3.79 7.01
N GLU A 64 11.68 3.97 8.05
CA GLU A 64 11.95 4.90 9.15
C GLU A 64 13.14 4.47 10.02
N GLN A 65 13.29 3.18 10.29
CA GLN A 65 14.45 2.63 10.99
C GLN A 65 15.77 2.86 10.24
N ASP A 66 15.73 2.88 8.90
CA ASP A 66 16.86 3.24 8.05
C ASP A 66 17.14 4.77 8.01
N GLY A 67 16.36 5.56 8.76
CA GLY A 67 16.53 7.01 8.92
C GLY A 67 15.91 7.83 7.79
N TYR A 68 14.90 7.30 7.10
CA TYR A 68 14.09 8.03 6.13
C TYR A 68 12.77 8.49 6.79
N SER A 69 12.19 9.58 6.33
CA SER A 69 10.84 10.00 6.72
C SER A 69 9.86 9.56 5.65
N VAL A 70 8.84 8.78 6.01
CA VAL A 70 7.82 8.32 5.05
C VAL A 70 6.84 9.45 4.74
N LEU A 71 6.62 9.70 3.45
CA LEU A 71 5.69 10.72 2.94
C LEU A 71 4.32 10.12 2.58
N GLY A 72 4.26 8.80 2.36
CA GLY A 72 3.06 8.05 2.02
C GLY A 72 3.37 6.87 1.10
N SER A 73 2.36 6.06 0.78
CA SER A 73 2.48 4.93 -0.16
C SER A 73 1.37 4.89 -1.19
N HIS A 74 1.64 4.35 -2.36
CA HIS A 74 0.65 4.00 -3.36
C HIS A 74 0.58 2.48 -3.50
N LEU A 75 -0.59 1.91 -3.23
CA LEU A 75 -0.92 0.54 -3.57
C LEU A 75 -1.52 0.51 -4.98
N ILE A 76 -0.90 -0.25 -5.86
CA ILE A 76 -1.33 -0.47 -7.23
C ILE A 76 -1.71 -1.95 -7.31
N LEU A 77 -2.93 -2.23 -7.75
CA LEU A 77 -3.38 -3.58 -8.05
C LEU A 77 -3.76 -3.62 -9.52
N ASP A 78 -3.02 -4.41 -10.28
CA ASP A 78 -3.19 -4.62 -11.71
C ASP A 78 -3.68 -6.06 -11.93
N ASN A 79 -4.97 -6.19 -12.20
CA ASN A 79 -5.62 -7.48 -12.43
C ASN A 79 -5.29 -8.04 -13.83
N GLU A 80 -4.87 -7.21 -14.77
CA GLU A 80 -4.48 -7.66 -16.11
C GLU A 80 -3.11 -8.35 -16.07
N LYS A 81 -2.24 -7.93 -15.16
CA LYS A 81 -0.89 -8.47 -14.98
C LYS A 81 -0.74 -9.41 -13.77
N ASP A 82 -1.83 -9.70 -13.04
CA ASP A 82 -1.81 -10.41 -11.76
C ASP A 82 -0.74 -9.81 -10.80
N LEU A 83 -0.62 -8.49 -10.77
CA LEU A 83 0.47 -7.78 -10.10
C LEU A 83 -0.05 -6.82 -9.04
N MET A 84 0.54 -6.89 -7.87
CA MET A 84 0.43 -5.88 -6.83
C MET A 84 1.76 -5.13 -6.72
N GLU A 85 1.71 -3.81 -6.62
CA GLU A 85 2.86 -2.99 -6.29
C GLU A 85 2.51 -2.06 -5.12
N VAL A 86 3.42 -1.90 -4.18
CA VAL A 86 3.36 -0.87 -3.15
C VAL A 86 4.55 0.04 -3.33
N LYS A 87 4.28 1.28 -3.74
CA LYS A 87 5.28 2.34 -3.91
C LYS A 87 5.27 3.22 -2.69
N THR A 88 6.29 3.12 -1.85
CA THR A 88 6.44 3.96 -0.67
C THR A 88 7.38 5.11 -0.97
N TYR A 89 6.90 6.33 -0.74
CA TYR A 89 7.65 7.55 -0.96
C TYR A 89 8.25 8.00 0.36
N SER A 90 9.55 8.26 0.37
CA SER A 90 10.28 8.63 1.57
C SER A 90 11.28 9.73 1.29
N GLN A 91 11.76 10.38 2.34
CA GLN A 91 12.71 11.47 2.27
C GLN A 91 13.85 11.27 3.26
N LYS A 92 15.09 11.49 2.83
CA LYS A 92 16.25 11.49 3.72
C LYS A 92 17.11 12.70 3.42
N GLY A 93 17.13 13.65 4.35
CA GLY A 93 17.68 14.98 4.13
C GLY A 93 16.91 15.73 3.03
N GLU A 94 17.62 16.27 2.04
CA GLU A 94 17.01 16.99 0.91
C GLU A 94 16.65 16.10 -0.28
N LYS A 95 16.84 14.77 -0.16
CA LYS A 95 16.59 13.81 -1.24
C LYS A 95 15.32 13.01 -1.00
N SER A 96 14.54 12.84 -2.05
CA SER A 96 13.33 12.00 -2.06
C SER A 96 13.62 10.66 -2.75
N PHE A 97 13.05 9.61 -2.20
CA PHE A 97 13.24 8.24 -2.63
C PHE A 97 11.88 7.55 -2.81
N VAL A 98 11.84 6.60 -3.74
CA VAL A 98 10.69 5.71 -3.93
C VAL A 98 11.15 4.27 -3.77
N ASN A 99 10.44 3.55 -2.92
CA ASN A 99 10.65 2.14 -2.68
C ASN A 99 9.48 1.40 -3.30
N THR A 100 9.73 0.60 -4.33
CA THR A 100 8.70 -0.19 -4.98
C THR A 100 8.83 -1.64 -4.54
N VAL A 101 7.81 -2.16 -3.87
CA VAL A 101 7.71 -3.60 -3.55
C VAL A 101 6.65 -4.18 -4.45
N SER A 102 6.97 -5.22 -5.22
CA SER A 102 6.03 -5.87 -6.11
C SER A 102 5.81 -7.33 -5.74
N ALA A 103 4.61 -7.85 -5.99
CA ALA A 103 4.26 -9.23 -5.74
C ALA A 103 3.17 -9.71 -6.70
N THR A 104 3.22 -10.99 -7.06
CA THR A 104 2.20 -11.63 -7.91
C THR A 104 0.97 -11.97 -7.08
N VAL A 105 -0.19 -11.45 -7.49
CA VAL A 105 -1.48 -11.64 -6.84
C VAL A 105 -2.52 -12.04 -7.88
N LYS A 106 -2.99 -13.28 -7.80
CA LYS A 106 -4.04 -13.84 -8.68
C LYS A 106 -5.42 -13.81 -8.06
N LYS A 107 -5.48 -13.75 -6.72
CA LYS A 107 -6.73 -13.79 -5.96
C LYS A 107 -6.66 -12.77 -4.85
N VAL A 108 -7.81 -12.18 -4.55
CA VAL A 108 -7.93 -11.23 -3.44
C VAL A 108 -9.04 -11.68 -2.51
N ARG A 109 -8.77 -11.61 -1.20
CA ARG A 109 -9.73 -11.86 -0.13
C ARG A 109 -9.92 -10.58 0.69
N ASN A 110 -11.14 -10.42 1.18
CA ASN A 110 -11.54 -9.31 2.07
C ASN A 110 -11.28 -7.93 1.46
N ILE A 111 -11.38 -7.82 0.13
CA ILE A 111 -11.26 -6.56 -0.58
C ILE A 111 -12.55 -5.73 -0.41
N PRO A 112 -12.44 -4.43 -0.08
CA PRO A 112 -13.57 -3.51 -0.07
C PRO A 112 -14.34 -3.52 -1.40
N ALA A 113 -15.67 -3.45 -1.32
CA ALA A 113 -16.54 -3.57 -2.49
C ALA A 113 -16.28 -2.47 -3.54
N ASP A 114 -15.97 -1.25 -3.10
CA ASP A 114 -15.62 -0.12 -3.98
C ASP A 114 -14.36 -0.40 -4.79
N ILE A 115 -13.32 -0.93 -4.15
CA ILE A 115 -12.05 -1.28 -4.80
C ILE A 115 -12.24 -2.46 -5.75
N LEU A 116 -13.02 -3.47 -5.34
CA LEU A 116 -13.35 -4.60 -6.20
C LEU A 116 -14.12 -4.16 -7.45
N ASN A 117 -15.08 -3.25 -7.31
CA ASN A 117 -15.82 -2.70 -8.45
C ASN A 117 -14.92 -1.87 -9.36
N GLU A 118 -14.02 -1.06 -8.79
CA GLU A 118 -13.06 -0.30 -9.59
C GLU A 118 -12.09 -1.22 -10.35
N MET A 119 -11.54 -2.26 -9.70
CA MET A 119 -10.73 -3.29 -10.37
C MET A 119 -11.49 -3.97 -11.51
N LYS A 120 -12.75 -4.34 -11.31
CA LYS A 120 -13.57 -4.96 -12.36
C LYS A 120 -13.86 -4.03 -13.53
N THR A 121 -13.95 -2.73 -13.27
CA THR A 121 -14.32 -1.73 -14.28
C THR A 121 -13.10 -1.23 -15.07
N LYS A 122 -11.98 -1.02 -14.38
CA LYS A 122 -10.77 -0.40 -14.96
C LYS A 122 -9.63 -1.40 -15.22
N GLY A 123 -9.70 -2.63 -14.69
CA GLY A 123 -8.61 -3.61 -14.75
C GLY A 123 -7.45 -3.32 -13.80
N ARG A 124 -7.28 -2.04 -13.42
CA ARG A 124 -6.24 -1.55 -12.51
C ARG A 124 -6.83 -0.55 -11.53
N VAL A 125 -6.41 -0.65 -10.27
CA VAL A 125 -6.77 0.32 -9.22
C VAL A 125 -5.50 0.85 -8.57
N GLU A 126 -5.48 2.16 -8.31
CA GLU A 126 -4.38 2.87 -7.68
C GLU A 126 -4.91 3.56 -6.43
N ILE A 127 -4.28 3.28 -5.30
CA ILE A 127 -4.79 3.57 -3.97
C ILE A 127 -3.70 4.33 -3.21
N SER A 128 -3.93 5.61 -2.91
CA SER A 128 -2.95 6.49 -2.24
C SER A 128 -3.11 6.47 -0.73
N LEU A 129 -2.26 5.72 -0.05
CA LEU A 129 -2.19 5.58 1.41
C LEU A 129 -1.40 6.75 2.01
N LYS A 130 -2.10 7.59 2.78
CA LYS A 130 -1.48 8.56 3.69
C LYS A 130 -1.86 8.20 5.11
N PHE A 131 -0.86 8.17 5.99
CA PHE A 131 -1.06 8.14 7.43
C PHE A 131 -1.03 9.61 7.87
N ASP A 132 -2.19 10.14 8.26
CA ASP A 132 -2.25 11.43 8.96
C ASP A 132 -1.72 11.20 10.39
N ASP A 133 -0.82 12.09 10.84
CA ASP A 133 -0.15 12.07 12.16
C ASP A 133 -1.12 12.44 13.30
#